data_AF-A0A1G9V7E8-F1
#
_entry.id   AF-A0A1G9V7E8-F1
#
_cell.length_a   1.000
_cell.length_b   1.000
_cell.length_c   1.000
_cell.angle_alpha   90.00
_cell.angle_beta   90.00
_cell.angle_gamma   90.00
#
_symmetry.space_group_name_H-M   'P 1'
#
loop_
_entity.id
_entity.type
_entity.pdbx_description
1 polymer ?
#
loop_
_entity_poly.entity_id
_entity_poly.type
_entity_poly.pdbx_seq_one_letter_code
_entity_poly.pdbx_strand_id
1 'polypeptide(L)' 'MSEADPCRRALTPTEEARLFARDALRAARAAWSRPADADAAMMAVFVVLAADALFPELVSEGAGDRRPGS' A
#
# COMPACT_ATOMS: atom_id res chain seq x y z
N MET A 1 -7.68 -9.18 32.14
CA MET A 1 -8.17 -8.77 30.81
C MET A 1 -7.62 -7.39 30.56
N SER A 2 -6.70 -7.24 29.61
CA SER A 2 -6.07 -5.95 29.33
C SER A 2 -7.15 -5.02 28.75
N GLU A 3 -7.55 -3.99 29.50
CA GLU A 3 -8.36 -2.90 28.97
C GLU A 3 -7.71 -2.40 27.69
N ALA A 4 -8.47 -2.43 26.59
CA ALA A 4 -8.06 -1.76 25.37
C ALA A 4 -7.83 -0.28 25.70
N ASP A 5 -6.68 0.25 25.32
CA ASP A 5 -6.32 1.65 25.53
C ASP A 5 -7.48 2.55 25.08
N PRO A 6 -8.08 3.36 26.00
CA PRO A 6 -9.26 4.17 25.70
C PRO A 6 -9.00 5.22 24.61
N CYS A 7 -7.74 5.44 24.22
CA CYS A 7 -7.36 6.32 23.12
C CYS A 7 -7.36 5.62 21.75
N ARG A 8 -7.49 4.29 21.68
CA ARG A 8 -7.38 3.53 20.44
C ARG A 8 -8.74 3.44 19.74
N ARG A 9 -9.03 4.42 18.88
CA ARG A 9 -10.20 4.39 18.01
C ARG A 9 -10.18 3.14 17.13
N ALA A 10 -11.27 2.38 17.11
CA ALA A 10 -11.46 1.33 16.12
C ALA A 10 -11.47 1.93 14.71
N LEU A 11 -10.81 1.25 13.78
CA LEU A 11 -10.82 1.63 12.37
C LEU A 11 -12.11 1.14 11.73
N THR A 12 -12.58 1.89 10.74
CA THR A 12 -13.65 1.39 9.85
C THR A 12 -13.05 0.35 8.89
N PRO A 13 -13.87 -0.59 8.37
CA PRO A 13 -13.38 -1.57 7.40
C PRO A 13 -12.69 -0.93 6.18
N THR A 14 -13.16 0.24 5.75
CA THR A 14 -12.55 1.01 4.65
C THR A 14 -11.15 1.54 5.01
N GLU A 15 -10.96 2.01 6.24
CA GLU A 15 -9.66 2.50 6.71
C GLU A 15 -8.66 1.35 6.87
N GLU A 16 -9.10 0.20 7.37
CA GLU A 16 -8.28 -1.02 7.44
C GLU A 16 -7.89 -1.50 6.04
N ALA A 17 -8.84 -1.53 5.10
CA ALA A 17 -8.58 -1.89 3.70
C ALA A 17 -7.59 -0.93 3.04
N ARG A 18 -7.68 0.37 3.33
CA ARG A 18 -6.73 1.38 2.82
C ARG A 18 -5.32 1.16 3.37
N LEU A 19 -5.18 0.86 4.66
CA LEU A 19 -3.87 0.54 5.26
C LEU A 19 -3.28 -0.72 4.64
N PHE A 20 -4.08 -1.77 4.48
CA PHE A 20 -3.65 -2.99 3.81
C PHE A 20 -3.18 -2.73 2.38
N ALA A 21 -3.97 -1.98 1.59
CA ALA A 21 -3.61 -1.64 0.22
C ALA A 21 -2.31 -0.83 0.14
N ARG A 22 -2.08 0.09 1.09
CA ARG A 22 -0.84 0.87 1.18
C ARG A 22 0.38 -0.04 1.42
N ASP A 23 0.28 -0.99 2.33
CA ASP A 23 1.37 -1.91 2.64
C ASP A 23 1.63 -2.91 1.50
N ALA A 24 0.57 -3.43 0.89
CA ALA A 24 0.67 -4.27 -0.29
C ALA A 24 1.34 -3.53 -1.46
N LEU A 25 0.95 -2.28 -1.72
CA LEU A 25 1.56 -1.45 -2.74
C LEU A 25 3.05 -1.18 -2.47
N ARG A 26 3.42 -0.95 -1.20
CA ARG A 26 4.82 -0.80 -0.79
C ARG A 26 5.63 -2.08 -1.07
N ALA A 27 5.09 -3.25 -0.72
CA ALA A 27 5.72 -4.53 -0.97
C ALA A 27 5.85 -4.82 -2.48
N ALA A 28 4.81 -4.53 -3.26
CA ALA A 28 4.81 -4.67 -4.70
C ALA A 28 5.89 -3.80 -5.37
N ARG A 29 6.04 -2.53 -4.94
CA ARG A 29 7.10 -1.64 -5.44
C ARG A 29 8.51 -2.18 -5.14
N ALA A 30 8.70 -2.73 -3.94
CA ALA A 30 9.97 -3.37 -3.58
C ALA A 30 10.26 -4.58 -4.47
N ALA A 31 9.27 -5.45 -4.66
CA ALA A 31 9.37 -6.62 -5.53
C ALA A 31 9.61 -6.24 -7.00
N TRP A 32 9.00 -5.16 -7.50
CA TRP A 32 9.20 -4.68 -8.87
C TRP A 32 10.67 -4.27 -9.10
N SER A 33 11.30 -3.60 -8.15
CA SER A 33 12.69 -3.15 -8.29
C SER A 33 13.70 -4.31 -8.39
N ARG A 34 13.39 -5.45 -7.77
CA ARG A 34 14.23 -6.65 -7.78
C ARG A 34 13.38 -7.90 -7.52
N PRO A 35 12.72 -8.43 -8.55
CA PRO A 35 11.84 -9.59 -8.37
C PRO A 35 12.67 -10.85 -8.08
N ALA A 36 12.15 -11.73 -7.23
CA ALA A 36 12.76 -13.03 -6.94
C ALA A 36 12.60 -13.99 -8.13
N ASP A 37 11.44 -13.94 -8.78
CA ASP A 37 11.06 -14.74 -9.95
C ASP A 37 9.97 -14.01 -10.78
N ALA A 38 9.54 -14.65 -11.88
CA ALA A 38 8.53 -14.11 -12.78
C ALA A 38 7.14 -13.98 -12.12
N ASP A 39 6.79 -14.91 -11.24
CA ASP A 39 5.49 -14.93 -10.55
C ASP A 39 5.38 -13.76 -9.56
N ALA A 40 6.46 -13.46 -8.84
CA ALA A 40 6.54 -12.30 -7.96
C ALA A 40 6.41 -10.97 -8.73
N ALA A 41 7.03 -10.88 -9.92
CA ALA A 41 6.88 -9.71 -10.79
C ALA A 41 5.43 -9.57 -11.29
N MET A 42 4.82 -10.66 -11.72
CA MET A 42 3.42 -10.68 -12.15
C MET A 42 2.49 -10.25 -11.00
N MET A 43 2.71 -10.78 -9.79
CA MET A 43 1.89 -10.42 -8.64
C MET A 43 2.04 -8.95 -8.25
N ALA A 44 3.24 -8.39 -8.34
CA ALA A 44 3.46 -6.97 -8.09
C ALA A 44 2.61 -6.08 -9.04
N VAL A 45 2.48 -6.46 -10.31
CA VAL A 45 1.62 -5.76 -11.29
C VAL A 45 0.16 -5.81 -10.85
N PHE A 46 -0.36 -7.00 -10.49
CA PHE A 46 -1.75 -7.13 -10.06
C PHE A 46 -2.05 -6.33 -8.79
N VAL A 47 -1.12 -6.28 -7.84
CA VAL A 47 -1.28 -5.48 -6.63
C VAL A 47 -1.35 -3.98 -6.95
N VAL A 48 -0.52 -3.50 -7.88
CA VAL A 48 -0.57 -2.09 -8.31
C VAL A 48 -1.90 -1.76 -8.97
N LEU A 49 -2.39 -2.62 -9.87
CA LEU A 49 -3.68 -2.43 -10.54
C LEU A 49 -4.86 -2.47 -9.56
N ALA A 50 -4.82 -3.39 -8.59
CA ALA A 50 -5.85 -3.48 -7.54
C ALA A 50 -5.84 -2.25 -6.62
N ALA A 51 -4.66 -1.76 -6.23
CA ALA A 51 -4.52 -0.56 -5.44
C ALA A 51 -5.03 0.68 -6.19
N ASP A 52 -4.76 0.79 -7.49
CA ASP A 52 -5.27 1.87 -8.34
C ASP A 52 -6.81 1.85 -8.44
N ALA A 53 -7.40 0.65 -8.59
CA ALA A 53 -8.85 0.50 -8.69
C ALA A 53 -9.59 0.81 -7.38
N LEU A 54 -8.99 0.50 -6.22
CA LEU A 54 -9.63 0.67 -4.91
C LEU A 54 -9.32 2.03 -4.25
N PHE A 55 -8.09 2.51 -4.41
CA PHE A 55 -7.54 3.69 -3.72
C PHE A 55 -6.52 4.42 -4.64
N PRO A 56 -6.97 5.02 -5.76
CA PRO A 56 -6.09 5.59 -6.79
C PRO A 56 -5.11 6.65 -6.27
N GLU A 57 -5.48 7.36 -5.21
CA GLU A 57 -4.64 8.33 -4.54
C GLU A 57 -3.36 7.72 -3.96
N LEU A 58 -3.37 6.45 -3.52
CA LEU A 58 -2.18 5.78 -2.96
C LEU A 58 -1.10 5.52 -4.02
N VAL A 59 -1.52 5.29 -5.26
CA VAL A 59 -0.61 5.11 -6.40
C VAL A 59 0.04 6.43 -6.75
N SER A 60 -0.77 7.50 -6.77
CA SER A 60 -0.34 8.88 -7.09
C SER A 60 0.60 9.48 -6.03
N GLU A 61 0.35 9.23 -4.74
CA GLU A 61 1.20 9.69 -3.62
C GLU A 61 2.66 9.21 -3.74
N GLY A 62 2.86 7.99 -4.25
CA GLY A 62 4.22 7.46 -4.47
C GLY A 62 4.92 7.97 -5.72
N ALA A 63 4.19 8.55 -6.67
CA ALA A 63 4.76 9.17 -7.87
C ALA A 63 5.21 10.62 -7.60
N GLY A 64 4.61 11.28 -6.61
CA GLY A 64 4.84 12.69 -6.27
C GLY A 64 6.03 12.99 -5.34
N ASP A 65 6.67 11.99 -4.72
CA ASP A 65 7.76 12.23 -3.75
C ASP A 65 9.13 12.54 -4.39
N ARG A 66 9.20 12.74 -5.70
CA ARG A 66 10.29 13.54 -6.29
C ARG A 66 9.95 15.01 -6.13
N ARG A 67 10.26 15.60 -4.97
CA ARG A 67 10.37 17.07 -4.89
C ARG A 67 11.36 17.55 -5.97
N PRO A 68 10.97 18.45 -6.88
CA PRO A 68 11.94 19.24 -7.61
C PRO A 68 12.40 20.37 -6.69
N GLY A 69 13.66 20.33 -6.26
CA GLY A 69 14.34 21.48 -5.65
C GLY A 69 14.41 21.49 -4.13
N SER A 70 15.60 21.17 -3.63
CA SER A 70 16.32 21.96 -2.60
C SER A 70 17.80 21.70 -2.78
#